data_AF-A0A7G2IK31-F1
#
_entry.id   AF-A0A7G2IK31-F1
#
_cell.length_a   1.000
_cell.length_b   1.000
_cell.length_c   1.000
_cell.angle_alpha   90.00
_cell.angle_beta   90.00
_cell.angle_gamma   90.00
#
_symmetry.space_group_name_H-M   'P 1'
#
loop_
_entity.id
_entity.type
_entity.pdbx_description
1 polymer ?
#
loop_
_entity_poly.entity_id
_entity_poly.type
_entity_poly.pdbx_seq_one_letter_code
_entity_poly.pdbx_strand_id
1 'polypeptide(L)' 'MKQLTILGSTGSIGCSTLDVVRHNPEKFRVAALVAGKNVARMVEQCLEFSPRYAVMDDEKKRCVGKSSSAGAGQSH' A
#
# COMPACT_ATOMS: atom_id res chain seq x y z
N MET A 1 -2.03 -13.85 -14.00
CA MET A 1 -1.60 -12.80 -13.04
C MET A 1 -2.52 -12.83 -11.84
N LYS A 2 -1.99 -13.02 -10.63
CA LYS A 2 -2.74 -13.11 -9.37
C LYS A 2 -2.68 -11.78 -8.62
N GLN A 3 -3.82 -11.34 -8.09
CA GLN A 3 -3.91 -10.12 -7.30
C GLN A 3 -3.80 -10.47 -5.81
N LEU A 4 -2.95 -9.74 -5.09
CA LEU A 4 -2.68 -9.95 -3.68
C LEU A 4 -3.09 -8.74 -2.85
N THR A 5 -3.68 -9.02 -1.69
CA THR A 5 -3.99 -8.03 -0.66
C THR A 5 -3.16 -8.38 0.56
N ILE A 6 -2.31 -7.45 1.00
CA ILE A 6 -1.37 -7.70 2.10
C ILE A 6 -1.83 -6.92 3.33
N LEU A 7 -2.33 -7.66 4.31
CA LEU A 7 -2.73 -7.15 5.63
C LEU A 7 -1.51 -7.17 6.55
N GLY A 8 -0.98 -5.99 6.91
CA GLY A 8 0.27 -5.89 7.67
C GLY A 8 1.52 -5.90 6.78
N SER A 9 1.47 -5.18 5.66
CA SER A 9 2.56 -5.07 4.67
C SER A 9 3.91 -4.58 5.23
N THR A 10 3.88 -3.81 6.31
CA THR A 10 5.08 -3.30 6.99
C THR A 10 5.68 -4.27 8.00
N GLY A 11 4.99 -5.37 8.33
CA GLY A 11 5.47 -6.43 9.20
C GLY A 11 6.45 -7.38 8.50
N SER A 12 7.05 -8.29 9.25
CA SER A 12 8.02 -9.27 8.73
C SER A 12 7.45 -10.12 7.59
N ILE A 13 6.27 -10.72 7.79
CA ILE A 13 5.59 -11.53 6.75
C ILE A 13 5.22 -10.67 5.54
N GLY A 14 4.71 -9.46 5.76
CA GLY A 14 4.32 -8.55 4.68
C GLY A 14 5.51 -8.15 3.79
N CYS A 15 6.66 -7.87 4.42
CA CYS A 15 7.89 -7.53 3.70
C CYS A 15 8.42 -8.72 2.90
N SER A 16 8.47 -9.92 3.49
CA SER A 16 8.86 -11.13 2.74
C SER A 16 7.91 -11.42 1.58
N THR A 17 6.61 -11.18 1.77
CA THR A 17 5.61 -11.35 0.70
C THR A 17 5.86 -10.37 -0.44
N LEU A 18 6.14 -9.10 -0.13
CA LEU A 18 6.48 -8.09 -1.13
C LEU A 18 7.79 -8.40 -1.86
N ASP A 19 8.75 -9.02 -1.17
CA ASP A 19 10.00 -9.46 -1.78
C ASP A 19 9.77 -10.54 -2.84
N VAL A 20 8.86 -11.50 -2.58
CA VAL A 20 8.45 -12.51 -3.57
C VAL A 20 7.75 -11.85 -4.77
N VAL A 21 6.92 -10.84 -4.54
CA VAL A 21 6.24 -10.08 -5.61
C VAL A 21 7.25 -9.31 -6.47
N ARG A 22 8.24 -8.66 -5.84
CA ARG A 22 9.37 -7.99 -6.52
C ARG A 22 10.11 -8.92 -7.47
N HIS A 23 10.38 -10.15 -7.04
CA HIS A 23 11.07 -11.15 -7.85
C HIS A 23 10.18 -11.81 -8.91
N ASN A 24 8.86 -11.63 -8.86
CA ASN A 24 7.90 -12.28 -9.77
C ASN A 24 6.78 -11.32 -10.24
N PRO A 25 7.12 -10.17 -10.85
CA PRO A 25 6.14 -9.12 -11.20
C PRO A 25 5.15 -9.55 -12.28
N GLU A 26 5.52 -10.54 -13.12
CA GLU A 26 4.66 -11.12 -14.15
C GLU A 26 3.54 -12.01 -13.57
N LYS A 27 3.77 -12.59 -12.38
CA LYS A 27 2.87 -13.56 -11.74
C LYS A 27 1.97 -12.88 -10.72
N PHE A 28 2.48 -11.89 -10.00
CA PHE A 28 1.81 -11.27 -8.87
C PHE A 28 1.67 -9.75 -9.04
N ARG A 29 0.53 -9.23 -8.61
CA ARG A 29 0.28 -7.79 -8.55
C ARG A 29 -0.33 -7.43 -7.20
N VAL A 30 0.21 -6.41 -6.55
CA VAL A 30 -0.35 -5.89 -5.30
C VAL A 30 -1.60 -5.07 -5.62
N ALA A 31 -2.76 -5.54 -5.17
CA ALA A 31 -4.01 -4.81 -5.31
C ALA A 31 -4.24 -3.86 -4.13
N ALA A 32 -3.92 -4.31 -2.92
CA ALA A 32 -4.11 -3.53 -1.71
C ALA A 32 -2.99 -3.78 -0.69
N LEU A 33 -2.53 -2.70 -0.07
CA LEU A 33 -1.64 -2.74 1.10
C LEU A 33 -2.38 -2.22 2.32
N VAL A 34 -2.23 -2.91 3.43
CA VAL A 34 -2.69 -2.43 4.75
C VAL A 34 -1.51 -2.43 5.69
N ALA A 35 -1.34 -1.37 6.47
CA ALA A 35 -0.28 -1.24 7.46
C ALA A 35 -0.79 -0.56 8.73
N GLY A 36 -0.05 -0.74 9.83
CA GLY A 36 -0.41 -0.18 11.12
C GLY A 36 0.05 1.27 11.24
N LYS A 37 1.17 1.46 11.93
CA LYS A 37 1.70 2.79 12.30
C LYS A 37 2.88 3.25 11.44
N ASN A 38 3.46 2.36 10.63
CA ASN A 38 4.68 2.67 9.87
C ASN A 38 4.35 3.32 8.51
N VAL A 39 3.99 4.60 8.56
CA VAL A 39 3.62 5.41 7.39
C VAL A 39 4.77 5.50 6.38
N ALA A 40 6.00 5.72 6.86
CA ALA A 40 7.16 5.88 5.97
C ALA A 40 7.35 4.68 5.05
N ARG A 41 7.33 3.47 5.64
CA ARG A 41 7.47 2.23 4.89
C ARG A 41 6.27 1.95 3.98
N MET A 42 5.07 2.34 4.38
CA MET A 42 3.88 2.24 3.53
C MET A 42 4.01 3.11 2.28
N VAL A 43 4.54 4.33 2.41
CA VAL A 43 4.73 5.24 1.27
C VAL A 43 5.72 4.65 0.27
N GLU A 44 6.87 4.15 0.74
CA GLU A 44 7.85 3.47 -0.12
C GLU A 44 7.22 2.30 -0.89
N GLN A 45 6.46 1.45 -0.19
CA GLN A 45 5.76 0.32 -0.80
C GLN A 45 4.68 0.77 -1.80
N CYS A 46 3.98 1.86 -1.53
CA CYS A 46 2.98 2.38 -2.45
C CYS A 46 3.61 2.94 -3.73
N LEU A 47 4.74 3.66 -3.61
CA LEU A 47 5.45 4.20 -4.76
C LEU A 47 5.99 3.09 -5.66
N GLU A 48 6.51 2.03 -5.06
CA GLU A 48 7.06 0.91 -5.80
C GLU A 48 6.00 0.03 -6.46
N PHE A 49 5.02 -0.44 -5.69
CA PHE A 49 4.06 -1.44 -6.17
C PHE A 49 2.82 -0.82 -6.80
N SER A 50 2.63 0.51 -6.66
CA SER A 50 1.46 1.25 -7.13
C SER A 50 0.14 0.50 -6.88
N PRO A 51 -0.16 0.13 -5.62
CA PRO A 51 -1.38 -0.60 -5.30
C PRO A 51 -2.60 0.26 -5.59
N ARG A 52 -3.72 -0.40 -5.87
CA ARG A 52 -5.00 0.29 -6.08
C ARG A 52 -5.55 0.87 -4.78
N TYR A 53 -5.24 0.24 -3.65
CA TYR A 53 -5.68 0.66 -2.33
C TYR A 53 -4.53 0.61 -1.32
N ALA A 54 -4.47 1.63 -0.47
CA ALA A 54 -3.52 1.73 0.62
C ALA A 54 -4.30 2.11 1.89
N VAL A 55 -4.26 1.27 2.91
CA VAL A 55 -5.01 1.46 4.16
C VAL A 55 -4.07 1.51 5.35
N MET A 56 -4.26 2.49 6.22
CA MET A 56 -3.49 2.65 7.45
C MET A 56 -4.42 2.53 8.67
N ASP A 57 -4.04 1.74 9.67
CA ASP A 57 -4.74 1.58 10.95
C ASP A 57 -4.41 2.72 11.94
N ASP A 58 -4.11 3.91 11.43
CA ASP A 58 -3.88 5.09 12.27
C ASP A 58 -5.19 5.87 12.39
N GLU A 59 -5.73 5.94 13.60
CA GLU A 59 -6.99 6.63 13.96
C GLU A 59 -7.09 8.05 13.37
N LYS A 60 -5.94 8.70 13.12
CA LYS A 60 -5.86 10.06 12.58
C LYS A 60 -5.88 10.18 11.06
N LYS A 61 -5.74 9.11 10.27
CA LYS A 61 -5.63 9.21 8.81
C LYS A 61 -6.54 8.22 8.08
N ARG A 62 -7.80 8.63 7.97
CA ARG A 62 -8.80 8.02 7.10
C ARG A 62 -8.28 7.96 5.66
N CYS A 63 -8.41 6.79 5.05
CA CYS A 63 -7.87 6.49 3.74
C CYS A 63 -8.61 7.27 2.65
N VAL A 64 -7.92 8.19 1.98
CA VAL A 64 -8.37 8.79 0.72
C VAL A 64 -8.21 7.74 -0.37
N GLY A 65 -9.32 7.12 -0.74
CA GLY A 65 -9.39 6.24 -1.89
C GLY A 65 -9.49 7.05 -3.19
N LYS A 66 -8.34 7.29 -3.83
CA LYS A 66 -8.12 7.15 -5.28
C LYS A 66 -6.70 7.60 -5.61
N SER A 67 -5.89 6.69 -6.14
CA SER A 67 -4.73 7.04 -6.96
C SER A 67 -5.25 7.67 -8.26
N SER A 68 -5.65 8.93 -8.16
CA SER A 68 -5.91 9.83 -9.27
C SER A 68 -5.50 11.20 -8.77
N SER A 69 -4.48 11.76 -9.39
CA SER A 69 -4.11 13.16 -9.28
C SER A 69 -5.37 14.05 -9.35
N ALA A 70 -5.79 14.61 -8.22
CA ALA A 70 -6.74 15.72 -8.17
C ALA A 70 -6.49 16.49 -6.89
N GLY A 71 -6.07 17.74 -7.04
CA GLY A 71 -5.84 18.65 -5.93
C GLY A 71 -7.08 18.79 -5.05
N ALA A 72 -6.87 18.85 -3.75
CA ALA A 72 -7.86 19.33 -2.80
C ALA A 72 -7.10 20.24 -1.82
N GLY A 73 -7.17 21.54 -2.08
CA GLY A 73 -6.98 22.53 -1.04
C GLY A 73 -8.00 22.28 0.07
N GLN A 74 -7.56 22.47 1.31
CA GLN A 74 -8.46 22.58 2.45
C GLN A 74 -8.05 23.84 3.20
N SER A 75 -8.73 24.93 2.84
CA SER A 75 -9.05 26.02 3.75
C SER A 75 -10.19 25.53 4.65
N HIS A 76 -10.01 25.62 5.96
CA HIS A 76 -10.89 26.28 6.93
C HIS A 76 -10.27 26.13 8.32
#